data_AF-A0A9N6Z0N6-F1
#
_entry.id   AF-A0A9N6Z0N6-F1
#
_cell.length_a   1.000
_cell.length_b   1.000
_cell.length_c   1.000
_cell.angle_alpha   90.00
_cell.angle_beta   90.00
_cell.angle_gamma   90.00
#
_symmetry.space_group_name_H-M   'P 1'
#
loop_
_entity.id
_entity.type
_entity.pdbx_description
1 polymer ?
#
loop_
_entity_poly.entity_id
_entity_poly.type
_entity_poly.pdbx_seq_one_letter_code
_entity_poly.pdbx_strand_id
1 'polypeptide(L)'
;MVSLRPLAALPVVGVLADGRTYRHLLYLLVALPLAFVYSGVFSFGLAFGLLLTPVLVGLVVLLVTLIATRLFAAFERWLADALLGTDLAKPDDIADADGALGGARKYVDAASTWRGLGFLMAKFWVALFGFVPLLLIARGLPLVTAPLRYPLVVEFGEVNGEPATWAIGTQPEALAAVPLGIAAVLVGLHLANAAGYAARRMAVALLDGPTGGGVDRESEGERVTVDRERGVSGAGGNVARGTDGDVDGVEIDDDADREIDDHDDREIGDRETDADRGKEPTAGEFEFVEDRDDADDSGDRT
;
A
#
# COMPACT_ATOMS: atom_id res chain seq x y z
N MET A 1 32.04 2.44 -29.16
CA MET A 1 30.61 2.76 -28.97
C MET A 1 30.27 2.45 -27.52
N VAL A 2 30.14 3.48 -26.68
CA VAL A 2 29.83 3.29 -25.25
C VAL A 2 28.34 3.00 -25.16
N SER A 3 27.98 1.78 -24.75
CA SER A 3 26.62 1.42 -24.41
C SER A 3 26.21 2.26 -23.19
N LEU A 4 25.46 3.33 -23.42
CA LEU A 4 24.79 4.06 -22.35
C LEU A 4 23.74 3.09 -21.79
N ARG A 5 24.10 2.32 -20.75
CA ARG A 5 23.10 1.67 -19.91
C ARG A 5 22.08 2.76 -19.57
N PRO A 6 20.78 2.57 -19.85
CA PRO A 6 19.80 3.58 -19.56
C PRO A 6 19.94 3.94 -18.09
N LEU A 7 20.06 5.21 -17.74
CA LEU A 7 20.22 5.65 -16.35
C LEU A 7 19.08 5.13 -15.44
N ALA A 8 17.97 4.71 -16.06
CA ALA A 8 16.89 3.92 -15.46
C ALA A 8 17.32 2.59 -14.81
N ALA A 9 18.42 1.97 -15.28
CA ALA A 9 18.95 0.72 -14.73
C ALA A 9 19.74 0.90 -13.43
N LEU A 10 20.08 2.14 -13.05
CA LEU A 10 20.70 2.42 -11.76
C LEU A 10 19.60 2.60 -10.70
N PRO A 11 19.52 1.76 -9.65
CA PRO A 11 18.40 1.76 -8.71
C PRO A 11 18.23 3.10 -7.97
N VAL A 12 19.32 3.86 -7.80
CA VAL A 12 19.32 5.14 -7.09
C VAL A 12 18.74 6.28 -7.95
N VAL A 13 19.07 6.31 -9.25
CA VAL A 13 18.69 7.40 -10.17
C VAL A 13 17.45 7.05 -10.98
N GLY A 14 17.17 5.76 -11.19
CA GLY A 14 16.02 5.27 -11.95
C GLY A 14 14.68 5.70 -11.39
N VAL A 15 14.62 6.05 -10.10
CA VAL A 15 13.45 6.63 -9.45
C VAL A 15 12.97 7.93 -10.10
N LEU A 16 13.89 8.72 -10.69
CA LEU A 16 13.55 9.92 -11.48
C LEU A 16 12.91 9.59 -12.82
N ALA A 17 13.19 8.43 -13.40
CA ALA A 17 12.63 8.02 -14.69
C ALA A 17 11.37 7.14 -14.54
N ASP A 18 11.12 6.60 -13.35
CA ASP A 18 9.97 5.73 -13.08
C ASP A 18 8.68 6.54 -12.91
N GLY A 19 7.74 6.33 -13.83
CA GLY A 19 6.40 6.93 -13.79
C GLY A 19 5.62 6.61 -12.50
N ARG A 20 5.90 5.48 -11.84
CA ARG A 20 5.27 5.09 -10.57
C ARG A 20 5.60 6.07 -9.45
N THR A 21 6.83 6.59 -9.39
CA THR A 21 7.26 7.57 -8.38
C THR A 21 6.40 8.82 -8.42
N TYR A 22 6.10 9.31 -9.61
CA TYR A 22 5.28 10.50 -9.79
C TYR A 22 3.81 10.28 -9.38
N ARG A 23 3.28 9.07 -9.59
CA ARG A 23 1.94 8.71 -9.09
C ARG A 23 1.91 8.64 -7.57
N HIS A 24 2.94 8.07 -6.93
CA HIS A 24 3.08 8.08 -5.48
C HIS A 24 3.19 9.52 -4.93
N LEU A 25 3.99 10.38 -5.55
CA LEU A 25 4.07 11.80 -5.17
C LEU A 25 2.74 12.51 -5.28
N LEU A 26 2.03 12.31 -6.41
CA LEU A 26 0.70 12.90 -6.62
C LEU A 26 -0.28 12.40 -5.55
N TYR A 27 -0.23 11.12 -5.21
CA TYR A 27 -1.06 10.55 -4.15
C TYR A 27 -0.76 11.21 -2.81
N LEU A 28 0.51 11.37 -2.43
CA LEU A 28 0.91 12.01 -1.17
C LEU A 28 0.50 13.49 -1.13
N LEU A 29 0.64 14.20 -2.25
CA LEU A 29 0.24 15.61 -2.37
C LEU A 29 -1.27 15.79 -2.16
N VAL A 30 -2.08 14.94 -2.79
CA VAL A 30 -3.55 14.95 -2.66
C VAL A 30 -4.00 14.37 -1.31
N ALA A 31 -3.24 13.43 -0.74
CA ALA A 31 -3.54 12.83 0.56
C ALA A 31 -3.50 13.86 1.70
N LEU A 32 -2.66 14.89 1.61
CA LEU A 32 -2.54 15.91 2.65
C LEU A 32 -3.84 16.71 2.88
N PRO A 33 -4.44 17.39 1.88
CA PRO A 33 -5.70 18.09 2.08
C PRO A 33 -6.85 17.11 2.42
N LEU A 34 -6.88 15.92 1.82
CA LEU A 34 -7.91 14.93 2.11
C LEU A 34 -7.86 14.43 3.55
N ALA A 35 -6.66 14.17 4.07
CA ALA A 35 -6.46 13.78 5.46
C ALA A 35 -7.05 14.82 6.42
N PHE A 36 -6.83 16.12 6.18
CA PHE A 36 -7.42 17.17 6.99
C PHE A 36 -8.96 17.17 6.94
N VAL A 37 -9.53 17.03 5.74
CA VAL A 37 -10.99 16.97 5.56
C VAL A 37 -11.58 15.78 6.31
N TYR A 38 -11.02 14.59 6.13
CA TYR A 38 -11.52 13.38 6.79
C TYR A 38 -11.40 13.49 8.30
N SER A 39 -10.21 13.80 8.82
CA SER A 39 -10.00 13.95 10.26
C SER A 39 -10.96 14.97 10.87
N GLY A 40 -11.18 16.12 10.22
CA GLY A 40 -12.15 17.11 10.66
C GLY A 40 -13.57 16.55 10.71
N VAL A 41 -14.06 16.00 9.60
CA VAL A 41 -15.42 15.47 9.48
C VAL A 41 -15.69 14.37 10.49
N PHE A 42 -14.79 13.38 10.61
CA PHE A 42 -15.00 12.23 11.49
C PHE A 42 -14.75 12.54 12.95
N SER A 43 -13.74 13.36 13.29
CA SER A 43 -13.54 13.77 14.69
C SER A 43 -14.73 14.59 15.17
N PHE A 44 -15.25 15.49 14.33
CA PHE A 44 -16.48 16.23 14.61
C PHE A 44 -17.69 15.30 14.72
N GLY A 45 -17.93 14.47 13.70
CA GLY A 45 -19.08 13.57 13.66
C GLY A 45 -19.13 12.59 14.83
N LEU A 46 -17.99 12.01 15.20
CA LEU A 46 -17.87 11.13 16.36
C LEU A 46 -18.03 11.91 17.67
N ALA A 47 -17.28 13.00 17.88
CA ALA A 47 -17.33 13.74 19.14
C ALA A 47 -18.73 14.33 19.41
N PHE A 48 -19.30 15.04 18.44
CA PHE A 48 -20.63 15.63 18.57
C PHE A 48 -21.73 14.57 18.54
N GLY A 49 -21.56 13.49 17.76
CA GLY A 49 -22.49 12.37 17.75
C GLY A 49 -22.57 11.66 19.10
N LEU A 50 -21.44 11.37 19.74
CA LEU A 50 -21.41 10.81 21.09
C LEU A 50 -21.96 11.81 22.12
N LEU A 51 -21.54 13.08 22.06
CA LEU A 51 -21.98 14.11 23.01
C LEU A 51 -23.49 14.35 22.97
N LEU A 52 -24.09 14.36 21.77
CA LEU A 52 -25.53 14.62 21.56
C LEU A 52 -26.39 13.35 21.64
N THR A 53 -25.79 12.20 21.95
CA THR A 53 -26.50 10.91 22.07
C THR A 53 -27.69 10.95 23.05
N PRO A 54 -27.60 11.58 24.25
CA PRO A 54 -28.72 11.61 25.19
C PRO A 54 -29.99 12.28 24.65
N VAL A 55 -29.87 13.14 23.64
CA VAL A 55 -30.99 13.87 23.02
C VAL A 55 -31.47 13.17 21.74
N LEU A 56 -31.00 11.94 21.46
CA LEU A 56 -31.24 11.15 20.23
C LEU A 56 -30.69 11.78 18.94
N VAL A 57 -30.49 13.09 18.88
CA VAL A 57 -29.85 13.81 17.76
C VAL A 57 -28.45 13.24 17.49
N GLY A 58 -27.71 12.86 18.52
CA GLY A 58 -26.40 12.24 18.38
C GLY A 58 -26.41 10.93 17.60
N LEU A 59 -27.45 10.09 17.74
CA LEU A 59 -27.58 8.86 16.95
C LEU A 59 -27.72 9.16 15.46
N VAL A 60 -28.45 10.22 15.10
CA VAL A 60 -28.59 10.65 13.70
C VAL A 60 -27.25 11.14 13.16
N VAL A 61 -26.53 11.95 13.93
CA VAL A 61 -25.19 12.43 13.57
C VAL A 61 -24.21 11.25 13.38
N LEU A 62 -24.25 10.25 14.28
CA LEU A 62 -23.42 9.06 14.15
C LEU A 62 -23.77 8.24 12.92
N LEU A 63 -25.06 8.05 12.63
CA LEU A 63 -25.49 7.33 11.42
C LEU A 63 -25.03 8.05 10.14
N VAL A 64 -25.18 9.38 10.08
CA VAL A 64 -24.65 10.20 8.97
C VAL A 64 -23.13 10.05 8.86
N THR A 65 -22.42 10.02 9.99
CA THR A 65 -20.97 9.80 10.03
C THR A 65 -20.59 8.43 9.44
N LEU A 66 -21.33 7.36 9.77
CA LEU A 66 -21.09 6.03 9.20
C LEU A 66 -21.38 5.96 7.70
N ILE A 67 -22.42 6.66 7.23
CA ILE A 67 -22.70 6.79 5.79
C ILE A 67 -21.55 7.54 5.09
N ALA A 68 -21.08 8.64 5.68
CA ALA A 68 -19.94 9.39 5.17
C ALA A 68 -18.66 8.53 5.11
N THR A 69 -18.40 7.68 6.12
CA THR A 69 -17.29 6.71 6.10
C THR A 69 -17.29 5.88 4.83
N ARG A 70 -18.46 5.34 4.44
CA ARG A 70 -18.57 4.49 3.25
C ARG A 70 -18.30 5.26 1.97
N LEU A 71 -18.83 6.49 1.86
CA LEU A 71 -18.61 7.35 0.70
C LEU A 71 -17.13 7.71 0.53
N PHE A 72 -16.49 8.17 1.61
CA PHE A 72 -15.07 8.52 1.60
C PHE A 72 -14.18 7.29 1.38
N ALA A 73 -14.51 6.15 1.97
CA ALA A 73 -13.78 4.90 1.70
C ALA A 73 -13.91 4.44 0.24
N ALA A 74 -15.06 4.65 -0.41
CA ALA A 74 -15.22 4.35 -1.83
C ALA A 74 -14.38 5.29 -2.71
N PHE A 75 -14.34 6.58 -2.38
CA PHE A 75 -13.47 7.54 -3.05
C PHE A 75 -11.98 7.21 -2.87
N GLU A 76 -11.57 6.78 -1.67
CA GLU A 76 -10.19 6.37 -1.40
C GLU A 76 -9.79 5.09 -2.14
N ARG A 77 -10.72 4.15 -2.36
CA ARG A 77 -10.47 2.98 -3.22
C ARG A 77 -10.14 3.41 -4.64
N TRP A 78 -10.99 4.27 -5.21
CA TRP A 78 -10.77 4.83 -6.55
C TRP A 78 -9.41 5.53 -6.65
N LEU A 79 -9.04 6.34 -5.65
CA LEU A 79 -7.77 7.04 -5.63
C LEU A 79 -6.58 6.07 -5.53
N ALA A 80 -6.70 5.02 -4.71
CA ALA A 80 -5.67 3.99 -4.58
C ALA A 80 -5.51 3.17 -5.87
N ASP A 81 -6.60 2.78 -6.52
CA ASP A 81 -6.55 2.03 -7.79
C ASP A 81 -5.91 2.88 -8.89
N ALA A 82 -6.31 4.15 -8.99
CA ALA A 82 -5.81 5.07 -10.01
C ALA A 82 -4.31 5.43 -9.84
N LEU A 83 -3.86 5.68 -8.60
CA LEU A 83 -2.51 6.22 -8.37
C LEU A 83 -1.52 5.20 -7.78
N LEU A 84 -1.99 4.24 -6.97
CA LEU A 84 -1.14 3.24 -6.33
C LEU A 84 -1.14 1.89 -7.07
N GLY A 85 -2.01 1.73 -8.08
CA GLY A 85 -2.14 0.48 -8.83
C GLY A 85 -2.61 -0.66 -7.94
N THR A 86 -3.61 -0.39 -7.11
CA THR A 86 -4.38 -1.44 -6.43
C THR A 86 -5.53 -1.91 -7.31
N ASP A 87 -6.13 -3.03 -6.92
CA ASP A 87 -7.37 -3.54 -7.47
C ASP A 87 -8.28 -3.89 -6.28
N LEU A 88 -8.84 -2.85 -5.65
CA LEU A 88 -9.59 -3.01 -4.40
C LEU A 88 -11.03 -3.40 -4.69
N ALA A 89 -11.47 -4.53 -4.14
CA ALA A 89 -12.84 -4.97 -4.30
C ALA A 89 -13.83 -3.97 -3.66
N LYS A 90 -14.93 -3.68 -4.37
CA LYS A 90 -16.05 -2.91 -3.81
C LYS A 90 -16.82 -3.80 -2.82
N PRO A 91 -17.05 -3.36 -1.57
CA PRO A 91 -17.84 -4.14 -0.61
C PRO A 91 -19.30 -4.26 -1.04
N ASP A 92 -19.86 -5.47 -0.95
CA ASP A 92 -21.29 -5.76 -1.24
C ASP A 92 -22.08 -6.18 0.03
N ASP A 93 -21.56 -5.83 1.20
CA ASP A 93 -22.09 -6.26 2.50
C ASP A 93 -23.36 -5.52 2.95
N ILE A 94 -23.92 -4.65 2.10
CA ILE A 94 -25.10 -3.83 2.40
C ILE A 94 -26.28 -4.02 1.44
N ALA A 95 -26.21 -4.91 0.45
CA ALA A 95 -27.33 -5.20 -0.47
C ALA A 95 -28.56 -5.79 0.25
N ASP A 96 -29.75 -5.23 -0.01
CA ASP A 96 -31.05 -5.53 0.61
C ASP A 96 -31.18 -5.21 2.11
N ALA A 97 -31.93 -4.16 2.43
CA ALA A 97 -32.27 -3.80 3.81
C ALA A 97 -33.76 -3.48 3.95
N ASP A 98 -34.44 -4.21 4.83
CA ASP A 98 -35.84 -3.96 5.16
C ASP A 98 -35.97 -2.78 6.14
N GLY A 99 -36.34 -1.61 5.61
CA GLY A 99 -36.67 -0.41 6.38
C GLY A 99 -35.48 0.35 6.97
N ALA A 100 -35.76 1.54 7.53
CA ALA A 100 -34.73 2.49 7.99
C ALA A 100 -33.90 2.00 9.18
N LEU A 101 -34.53 1.34 10.16
CA LEU A 101 -33.86 0.76 11.33
C LEU A 101 -33.04 -0.49 10.96
N GLY A 102 -33.55 -1.32 10.05
CA GLY A 102 -32.83 -2.48 9.52
C GLY A 102 -31.58 -2.06 8.75
N GLY A 103 -31.71 -1.02 7.92
CA GLY A 103 -30.57 -0.37 7.25
C GLY A 103 -29.53 0.14 8.25
N ALA A 104 -29.93 0.98 9.23
CA ALA A 104 -29.00 1.54 10.20
C ALA A 104 -28.21 0.47 10.98
N ARG A 105 -28.89 -0.59 11.43
CA ARG A 105 -28.25 -1.72 12.10
C ARG A 105 -27.24 -2.43 11.21
N LYS A 106 -27.58 -2.65 9.93
CA LYS A 106 -26.67 -3.26 8.96
C LYS A 106 -25.40 -2.45 8.73
N TYR A 107 -25.49 -1.12 8.67
CA TYR A 107 -24.32 -0.25 8.56
C TYR A 107 -23.38 -0.40 9.76
N VAL A 108 -23.94 -0.53 10.97
CA VAL A 108 -23.18 -0.71 12.22
C VAL A 108 -22.57 -2.11 12.31
N ASP A 109 -23.31 -3.15 11.93
CA ASP A 109 -22.86 -4.55 12.04
C ASP A 109 -21.83 -4.92 10.95
N ALA A 110 -21.81 -4.18 9.84
CA ALA A 110 -20.92 -4.45 8.73
C ALA A 110 -19.45 -4.09 9.02
N ALA A 111 -18.58 -5.11 8.99
CA ALA A 111 -17.15 -4.97 9.26
C ALA A 111 -16.44 -3.98 8.33
N SER A 112 -16.89 -3.85 7.07
CA SER A 112 -16.27 -2.91 6.13
C SER A 112 -16.50 -1.44 6.49
N THR A 113 -17.56 -1.10 7.25
CA THR A 113 -17.77 0.24 7.79
C THR A 113 -16.66 0.61 8.77
N TRP A 114 -16.38 -0.27 9.73
CA TRP A 114 -15.36 -0.04 10.75
C TRP A 114 -13.95 -0.05 10.19
N ARG A 115 -13.67 -0.94 9.22
CA ARG A 115 -12.38 -0.94 8.50
C ARG A 115 -12.19 0.34 7.70
N GLY A 116 -13.24 0.84 7.03
CA GLY A 116 -13.24 2.14 6.36
C GLY A 116 -13.00 3.29 7.33
N LEU A 117 -13.65 3.29 8.50
CA LEU A 117 -13.45 4.32 9.53
C LEU A 117 -12.02 4.31 10.04
N GLY A 118 -11.48 3.12 10.36
CA GLY A 118 -10.09 2.94 10.77
C GLY A 118 -9.10 3.44 9.72
N PHE A 119 -9.34 3.15 8.44
CA PHE A 119 -8.53 3.68 7.34
C PHE A 119 -8.54 5.21 7.33
N LEU A 120 -9.71 5.85 7.42
CA LEU A 120 -9.85 7.31 7.36
C LEU A 120 -9.22 8.00 8.57
N MET A 121 -9.24 7.37 9.75
CA MET A 121 -8.53 7.84 10.94
C MET A 121 -7.02 7.69 10.83
N ALA A 122 -6.54 6.56 10.29
CA ALA A 122 -5.11 6.32 10.07
C ALA A 122 -4.54 7.21 8.93
N LYS A 123 -5.38 7.57 7.95
CA LYS A 123 -5.00 8.38 6.78
C LYS A 123 -4.30 9.68 7.14
N PHE A 124 -4.69 10.31 8.25
CA PHE A 124 -4.04 11.52 8.74
C PHE A 124 -2.57 11.32 9.05
N TRP A 125 -2.25 10.28 9.81
CA TRP A 125 -0.87 9.96 10.17
C TRP A 125 -0.04 9.59 8.95
N VAL A 126 -0.61 8.82 8.03
CA VAL A 126 0.06 8.48 6.77
C VAL A 126 0.34 9.74 5.94
N ALA A 127 -0.61 10.67 5.84
CA ALA A 127 -0.41 11.92 5.13
C ALA A 127 0.61 12.84 5.84
N LEU A 128 0.59 12.89 7.17
CA LEU A 128 1.53 13.67 7.98
C LEU A 128 2.97 13.21 7.76
N PHE A 129 3.24 11.90 7.86
CA PHE A 129 4.58 11.38 7.59
C PHE A 129 4.91 11.38 6.09
N GLY A 130 3.90 11.19 5.24
CA GLY A 130 3.99 11.33 3.79
C GLY A 130 4.35 12.74 3.30
N PHE A 131 4.25 13.75 4.18
CA PHE A 131 4.67 15.11 3.89
C PHE A 131 6.20 15.29 3.92
N VAL A 132 6.92 14.47 4.71
CA VAL A 132 8.39 14.54 4.84
C VAL A 132 9.12 14.46 3.49
N PRO A 133 8.85 13.47 2.61
CA PRO A 133 9.50 13.44 1.30
C PRO A 133 9.21 14.67 0.44
N LEU A 134 8.00 15.23 0.53
CA LEU A 134 7.62 16.44 -0.20
C LEU A 134 8.43 17.66 0.29
N LEU A 135 8.60 17.80 1.60
CA LEU A 135 9.46 18.83 2.19
C LEU A 135 10.91 18.69 1.75
N LEU A 136 11.44 17.46 1.73
CA LEU A 136 12.82 17.21 1.36
C LEU A 136 13.10 17.58 -0.11
N ILE A 137 12.18 17.21 -1.02
CA ILE A 137 12.24 17.60 -2.43
C ILE A 137 12.12 19.13 -2.57
N ALA A 138 11.16 19.75 -1.87
CA ALA A 138 10.93 21.19 -1.91
C ALA A 138 12.13 22.00 -1.40
N ARG A 139 12.84 21.51 -0.38
CA ARG A 139 14.07 22.13 0.15
C ARG A 139 15.32 21.80 -0.69
N GLY A 140 15.34 20.64 -1.36
CA GLY A 140 16.46 20.22 -2.23
C GLY A 140 16.51 20.94 -3.58
N LEU A 141 15.35 21.19 -4.22
CA LEU A 141 15.26 21.86 -5.52
C LEU A 141 15.96 23.25 -5.59
N PRO A 142 15.80 24.14 -4.58
CA PRO A 142 16.57 25.37 -4.45
C PRO A 142 18.09 25.20 -4.52
N LEU A 143 18.62 24.12 -3.94
CA LEU A 143 20.06 23.84 -3.89
C LEU A 143 20.57 23.30 -5.24
N VAL A 144 19.78 22.45 -5.91
CA VAL A 144 20.09 21.97 -7.27
C VAL A 144 20.17 23.14 -8.25
N THR A 145 19.27 24.12 -8.09
CA THR A 145 19.20 25.29 -8.97
C THR A 145 20.09 26.45 -8.52
N ALA A 146 20.87 26.30 -7.44
CA ALA A 146 21.69 27.37 -6.86
C ALA A 146 22.63 28.06 -7.86
N PRO A 147 23.36 27.35 -8.76
CA PRO A 147 24.25 28.01 -9.73
C PRO A 147 23.56 28.98 -10.69
N LEU A 148 22.25 28.84 -10.90
CA LEU A 148 21.48 29.67 -11.83
C LEU A 148 20.91 30.94 -11.17
N ARG A 149 20.91 30.98 -9.84
CA ARG A 149 20.11 31.95 -9.06
C ARG A 149 20.85 32.55 -7.86
N TYR A 150 22.14 32.27 -7.72
CA TYR A 150 22.96 32.93 -6.69
C TYR A 150 23.03 34.44 -6.98
N PRO A 151 23.08 35.31 -5.96
CA PRO A 151 23.13 34.99 -4.53
C PRO A 151 21.78 34.54 -3.94
N LEU A 152 21.80 33.61 -2.99
CA LEU A 152 20.62 33.02 -2.33
C LEU A 152 20.91 32.74 -0.86
N VAL A 153 19.94 32.94 0.01
CA VAL A 153 19.97 32.44 1.41
C VAL A 153 18.98 31.29 1.53
N VAL A 154 19.47 30.13 1.97
CA VAL A 154 18.64 28.95 2.22
C VAL A 154 18.52 28.74 3.72
N GLU A 155 17.30 28.57 4.21
CA GLU A 155 17.01 28.25 5.61
C GLU A 155 16.70 26.76 5.76
N PHE A 156 17.30 26.10 6.76
CA PHE A 156 17.12 24.68 7.03
C PHE A 156 16.26 24.41 8.28
N GLY A 157 15.97 25.44 9.06
CA GLY A 157 15.20 25.36 10.31
C GLY A 157 15.85 26.20 11.40
N GLU A 158 15.47 25.97 12.66
CA GLU A 158 16.05 26.65 13.82
C GLU A 158 16.95 25.70 14.62
N VAL A 159 18.12 26.17 15.03
CA VAL A 159 19.04 25.49 15.94
C VAL A 159 19.29 26.43 17.11
N ASN A 160 18.88 26.02 18.32
CA ASN A 160 18.95 26.86 19.52
C ASN A 160 18.20 28.20 19.42
N GLY A 161 17.09 28.24 18.67
CA GLY A 161 16.29 29.46 18.47
C GLY A 161 16.84 30.41 17.41
N GLU A 162 17.95 30.07 16.76
CA GLU A 162 18.52 30.84 15.65
C GLU A 162 18.28 30.11 14.32
N PRO A 163 17.90 30.83 13.25
CA PRO A 163 17.68 30.22 11.96
C PRO A 163 19.00 29.71 11.38
N ALA A 164 19.09 28.39 11.20
CA ALA A 164 20.19 27.73 10.50
C ALA A 164 20.08 28.06 9.01
N THR A 165 20.87 29.05 8.59
CA THR A 165 20.89 29.54 7.20
C THR A 165 22.23 29.28 6.55
N TRP A 166 22.20 29.09 5.23
CA TRP A 166 23.39 29.09 4.38
C TRP A 166 23.24 30.17 3.33
N ALA A 167 24.06 31.22 3.46
CA ALA A 167 24.22 32.23 2.44
C ALA A 167 25.14 31.69 1.33
N ILE A 168 24.58 31.45 0.15
CA ILE A 168 25.31 31.06 -1.05
C ILE A 168 25.60 32.36 -1.81
N GLY A 169 26.79 32.91 -1.58
CA GLY A 169 27.22 34.19 -2.14
C GLY A 169 28.17 34.03 -3.33
N THR A 170 28.85 32.89 -3.43
CA THR A 170 29.89 32.66 -4.43
C THR A 170 29.57 31.52 -5.39
N GLN A 171 30.20 31.54 -6.57
CA GLN A 171 30.02 30.48 -7.56
C GLN A 171 30.51 29.10 -7.07
N PRO A 172 31.65 28.96 -6.35
CA PRO A 172 32.05 27.69 -5.77
C PRO A 172 31.06 27.16 -4.72
N GLU A 173 30.52 28.02 -3.87
CA GLU A 173 29.47 27.64 -2.90
C GLU A 173 28.21 27.13 -3.62
N ALA A 174 27.80 27.81 -4.69
CA ALA A 174 26.65 27.40 -5.48
C ALA A 174 26.84 26.02 -6.13
N LEU A 175 28.06 25.70 -6.60
CA LEU A 175 28.40 24.39 -7.12
C LEU A 175 28.44 23.32 -6.01
N ALA A 176 28.91 23.67 -4.81
CA ALA A 176 28.92 22.78 -3.65
C ALA A 176 27.50 22.46 -3.12
N ALA A 177 26.53 23.36 -3.32
CA ALA A 177 25.14 23.14 -2.94
C ALA A 177 24.43 22.09 -3.83
N VAL A 178 24.83 21.95 -5.09
CA VAL A 178 24.22 21.01 -6.06
C VAL A 178 24.19 19.56 -5.57
N PRO A 179 25.32 18.93 -5.14
CA PRO A 179 25.28 17.54 -4.67
C PRO A 179 24.38 17.34 -3.45
N LEU A 180 24.31 18.32 -2.54
CA LEU A 180 23.42 18.26 -1.39
C LEU A 180 21.94 18.32 -1.83
N GLY A 181 21.62 19.19 -2.78
CA GLY A 181 20.28 19.27 -3.39
C GLY A 181 19.89 17.99 -4.10
N ILE A 182 20.81 17.41 -4.90
CA ILE A 182 20.58 16.14 -5.60
C ILE A 182 20.32 15.03 -4.58
N ALA A 183 21.15 14.91 -3.54
CA ALA A 183 20.97 13.93 -2.49
C ALA A 183 19.61 14.07 -1.80
N ALA A 184 19.21 15.30 -1.42
CA ALA A 184 17.91 15.57 -0.80
C ALA A 184 16.73 15.18 -1.69
N VAL A 185 16.79 15.51 -2.99
CA VAL A 185 15.74 15.12 -3.95
C VAL A 185 15.68 13.60 -4.10
N LEU A 186 16.81 12.93 -4.29
CA LEU A 186 16.84 11.47 -4.44
C LEU A 186 16.28 10.76 -3.20
N VAL A 187 16.76 11.13 -2.01
CA VAL A 187 16.24 10.60 -0.74
C VAL A 187 14.74 10.86 -0.62
N GLY A 188 14.28 12.07 -0.97
CA GLY A 188 12.86 12.43 -0.93
C GLY A 188 12.01 11.56 -1.86
N LEU A 189 12.49 11.24 -3.06
CA LEU A 189 11.78 10.36 -3.98
C LEU A 189 11.74 8.90 -3.50
N HIS A 190 12.83 8.38 -2.94
CA HIS A 190 12.86 7.05 -2.33
C HIS A 190 11.89 6.96 -1.15
N LEU A 191 11.86 7.98 -0.29
CA LEU A 191 10.91 8.09 0.81
C LEU A 191 9.46 8.23 0.32
N ALA A 192 9.21 8.96 -0.78
CA ALA A 192 7.89 9.05 -1.38
C ALA A 192 7.40 7.68 -1.88
N ASN A 193 8.30 6.88 -2.47
CA ASN A 193 7.99 5.52 -2.88
C ASN A 193 7.71 4.59 -1.69
N ALA A 194 8.50 4.69 -0.62
CA ALA A 194 8.26 3.95 0.62
C ALA A 194 6.91 4.32 1.25
N ALA A 195 6.57 5.62 1.31
CA ALA A 195 5.30 6.10 1.82
C ALA A 195 4.11 5.70 0.93
N GLY A 196 4.27 5.75 -0.40
CA GLY A 196 3.29 5.26 -1.37
C GLY A 196 3.02 3.76 -1.20
N TYR A 197 4.08 2.97 -1.00
CA TYR A 197 3.97 1.54 -0.69
C TYR A 197 3.25 1.27 0.63
N ALA A 198 3.59 2.02 1.69
CA ALA A 198 2.91 1.90 2.98
C ALA A 198 1.42 2.25 2.88
N ALA A 199 1.08 3.34 2.16
CA ALA A 199 -0.30 3.72 1.90
C ALA A 199 -1.05 2.65 1.11
N ARG A 200 -0.40 2.06 0.09
CA ARG A 200 -0.96 0.93 -0.67
C ARG A 200 -1.26 -0.26 0.22
N ARG A 201 -0.31 -0.66 1.07
CA ARG A 201 -0.48 -1.78 2.01
C ARG A 201 -1.62 -1.52 3.00
N MET A 202 -1.73 -0.29 3.50
CA MET A 202 -2.84 0.13 4.37
C MET A 202 -4.19 0.05 3.65
N ALA A 203 -4.26 0.53 2.40
CA ALA A 203 -5.47 0.48 1.60
C ALA A 203 -5.91 -0.98 1.33
N VAL A 204 -4.99 -1.86 0.93
CA VAL A 204 -5.29 -3.29 0.77
C VAL A 204 -5.72 -3.92 2.10
N ALA A 205 -5.00 -3.65 3.18
CA ALA A 205 -5.30 -4.29 4.47
C ALA A 205 -6.66 -3.88 5.07
N LEU A 206 -7.15 -2.68 4.78
CA LEU A 206 -8.35 -2.11 5.41
C LEU A 206 -9.53 -1.94 4.45
N LEU A 207 -9.29 -1.55 3.20
CA LEU A 207 -10.35 -1.25 2.23
C LEU A 207 -10.69 -2.42 1.33
N ASP A 208 -9.76 -3.37 1.15
CA ASP A 208 -10.05 -4.60 0.43
C ASP A 208 -11.05 -5.42 1.22
N GLY A 209 -12.16 -5.75 0.56
CA GLY A 209 -13.26 -6.51 1.14
C GLY A 209 -13.07 -8.00 0.84
N PRO A 210 -13.49 -8.91 1.73
CA PRO A 210 -13.69 -10.28 1.32
C PRO A 210 -14.72 -10.28 0.19
N THR A 211 -14.32 -10.65 -1.03
CA THR A 211 -15.27 -10.98 -2.10
C THR A 211 -16.16 -12.08 -1.55
N GLY A 212 -17.42 -11.76 -1.25
CA GLY A 212 -18.38 -12.74 -0.80
C GLY A 212 -18.41 -13.87 -1.81
N GLY A 213 -17.98 -15.07 -1.39
CA GLY A 213 -18.00 -16.29 -2.17
C GLY A 213 -17.41 -16.13 -3.56
N GLY A 214 -16.11 -16.39 -3.71
CA GLY A 214 -15.68 -17.02 -4.95
C GLY A 214 -16.60 -18.21 -5.17
N VAL A 215 -17.49 -18.11 -6.15
CA VAL A 215 -18.14 -19.28 -6.74
C VAL A 215 -17.03 -20.28 -6.93
N ASP A 216 -17.15 -21.43 -6.28
CA ASP A 216 -16.31 -22.59 -6.48
C ASP A 216 -16.29 -22.90 -7.98
N ARG A 217 -15.37 -22.26 -8.71
CA ARG A 217 -14.77 -22.81 -9.92
C ARG A 217 -13.65 -23.73 -9.44
N GLU A 218 -13.98 -24.63 -8.52
CA GLU A 218 -13.23 -25.85 -8.39
C GLU A 218 -13.45 -26.59 -9.71
N SER A 219 -12.36 -26.65 -10.48
CA SER A 219 -12.08 -27.65 -11.49
C SER A 219 -13.09 -28.80 -11.48
N GLU A 220 -14.03 -28.77 -12.42
CA GLU A 220 -14.57 -29.97 -13.05
C GLU A 220 -13.48 -30.58 -13.96
N GLY A 221 -12.28 -30.72 -13.39
CA GLY A 221 -11.16 -31.46 -13.92
C GLY A 221 -11.35 -32.89 -13.48
N GLU A 222 -12.00 -33.66 -14.35
CA GLU A 222 -11.47 -34.96 -14.72
C GLU A 222 -11.16 -35.91 -13.56
N ARG A 223 -12.21 -36.38 -12.86
CA ARG A 223 -12.13 -37.68 -12.20
C ARG A 223 -12.30 -38.78 -13.25
N VAL A 224 -11.22 -39.03 -13.98
CA VAL A 224 -10.96 -40.29 -14.69
C VAL A 224 -11.01 -41.41 -13.65
N THR A 225 -12.13 -42.11 -13.61
CA THR A 225 -12.26 -43.38 -12.90
C THR A 225 -11.92 -44.48 -13.90
N VAL A 226 -10.66 -44.90 -13.92
CA VAL A 226 -10.29 -46.20 -14.49
C VAL A 226 -10.53 -47.21 -13.39
N ASP A 227 -11.64 -47.94 -13.47
CA ASP A 227 -11.72 -49.23 -12.80
C ASP A 227 -11.99 -50.34 -13.82
N ARG A 228 -11.21 -51.39 -13.66
CA ARG A 228 -10.99 -52.46 -14.63
C ARG A 228 -11.58 -53.75 -14.05
N GLU A 229 -12.38 -54.40 -14.90
CA GLU A 229 -12.67 -55.84 -14.95
C GLU A 229 -14.07 -56.36 -14.55
N ARG A 230 -14.67 -56.96 -15.59
CA ARG A 230 -15.40 -58.25 -15.65
C ARG A 230 -16.89 -58.31 -15.31
N GLY A 231 -17.66 -58.76 -16.31
CA GLY A 231 -18.77 -59.69 -16.08
C GLY A 231 -19.95 -59.59 -17.05
N VAL A 232 -19.80 -60.16 -18.25
CA VAL A 232 -20.81 -60.86 -19.09
C VAL A 232 -22.30 -60.74 -18.72
N SER A 233 -23.14 -60.25 -19.66
CA SER A 233 -24.22 -61.00 -20.35
C SER A 233 -25.38 -60.10 -20.82
N GLY A 234 -25.81 -60.28 -22.07
CA GLY A 234 -27.25 -60.27 -22.40
C GLY A 234 -27.83 -59.11 -23.22
N ALA A 235 -27.83 -59.31 -24.55
CA ALA A 235 -29.01 -59.22 -25.43
C ALA A 235 -29.68 -57.86 -25.80
N GLY A 236 -29.78 -57.66 -27.13
CA GLY A 236 -30.81 -56.88 -27.83
C GLY A 236 -30.49 -55.38 -27.94
N GLY A 237 -30.49 -54.71 -29.09
CA GLY A 237 -30.96 -55.02 -30.45
C GLY A 237 -31.50 -53.71 -31.04
N ASN A 238 -31.05 -53.35 -32.25
CA ASN A 238 -31.64 -52.35 -33.17
C ASN A 238 -31.67 -50.86 -32.72
N VAL A 239 -31.68 -49.83 -33.58
CA VAL A 239 -31.43 -49.57 -35.02
C VAL A 239 -31.60 -48.04 -35.18
N ALA A 240 -30.82 -47.42 -36.08
CA ALA A 240 -31.11 -46.15 -36.79
C ALA A 240 -31.29 -44.85 -35.98
N ARG A 241 -31.25 -43.63 -36.54
CA ARG A 241 -30.72 -42.97 -37.75
C ARG A 241 -31.32 -41.55 -37.70
N GLY A 242 -30.57 -40.55 -38.19
CA GLY A 242 -31.02 -39.17 -38.41
C GLY A 242 -30.09 -38.21 -37.67
N THR A 243 -29.13 -37.46 -38.24
CA THR A 243 -28.94 -36.86 -39.58
C THR A 243 -30.13 -36.07 -40.10
N ASP A 244 -30.13 -34.77 -39.81
CA ASP A 244 -30.18 -33.64 -40.73
C ASP A 244 -29.61 -32.45 -39.92
N GLY A 245 -28.58 -31.70 -40.35
CA GLY A 245 -28.47 -30.94 -41.59
C GLY A 245 -29.06 -29.54 -41.32
N ASP A 246 -28.51 -28.40 -41.71
CA ASP A 246 -27.30 -28.03 -42.43
C ASP A 246 -27.35 -26.47 -42.55
N VAL A 247 -26.20 -25.79 -42.55
CA VAL A 247 -25.84 -24.45 -43.15
C VAL A 247 -26.74 -23.20 -42.88
N ASP A 248 -26.29 -21.94 -42.86
CA ASP A 248 -25.12 -21.15 -43.28
C ASP A 248 -25.15 -19.90 -42.35
N GLY A 249 -24.06 -19.30 -41.86
CA GLY A 249 -22.99 -18.67 -42.62
C GLY A 249 -22.94 -17.16 -42.28
N VAL A 250 -21.75 -16.69 -41.91
CA VAL A 250 -21.10 -15.39 -42.22
C VAL A 250 -20.23 -14.96 -41.02
N GLU A 251 -18.95 -15.26 -41.19
CA GLU A 251 -17.80 -14.74 -40.45
C GLU A 251 -17.58 -13.26 -40.77
N ILE A 252 -17.13 -12.50 -39.78
CA ILE A 252 -16.36 -11.27 -39.98
C ILE A 252 -15.13 -11.38 -39.07
N ASP A 253 -13.99 -11.60 -39.72
CA ASP A 253 -12.64 -11.50 -39.17
C ASP A 253 -12.32 -10.06 -38.76
N ASP A 254 -11.58 -9.91 -37.66
CA ASP A 254 -10.63 -8.80 -37.49
C ASP A 254 -9.53 -9.27 -36.51
N ASP A 255 -8.59 -10.03 -37.07
CA ASP A 255 -7.25 -10.24 -36.52
C ASP A 255 -6.31 -9.13 -37.00
N ALA A 256 -5.62 -8.47 -36.06
CA ALA A 256 -4.32 -7.82 -36.30
C ALA A 256 -3.57 -7.54 -34.98
N ASP A 257 -2.74 -8.52 -34.60
CA ASP A 257 -1.33 -8.43 -34.24
C ASP A 257 -0.87 -7.62 -33.00
N ARG A 258 -0.27 -8.35 -32.04
CA ARG A 258 1.20 -8.40 -31.89
C ARG A 258 1.65 -9.48 -30.88
N GLU A 259 2.35 -10.48 -31.42
CA GLU A 259 3.30 -11.35 -30.71
C GLU A 259 4.53 -10.54 -30.23
N ILE A 260 5.18 -11.01 -29.17
CA ILE A 260 6.57 -11.49 -29.16
C ILE A 260 6.79 -12.29 -27.86
N ASP A 261 7.20 -13.54 -28.05
CA ASP A 261 7.77 -14.49 -27.10
C ASP A 261 8.98 -13.93 -26.34
N ASP A 262 9.19 -14.40 -25.11
CA ASP A 262 10.49 -15.01 -24.77
C ASP A 262 10.36 -15.95 -23.57
N HIS A 263 10.64 -17.22 -23.87
CA HIS A 263 10.91 -18.32 -22.98
C HIS A 263 12.28 -18.11 -22.30
N ASP A 264 12.41 -18.33 -20.99
CA ASP A 264 13.67 -18.87 -20.46
C ASP A 264 13.41 -19.75 -19.24
N ASP A 265 13.78 -21.02 -19.39
CA ASP A 265 13.81 -22.06 -18.37
C ASP A 265 15.24 -22.18 -17.81
N ARG A 266 15.34 -22.70 -16.57
CA ARG A 266 16.53 -23.25 -15.88
C ARG A 266 17.38 -22.21 -15.12
N GLU A 267 17.88 -22.44 -13.91
CA GLU A 267 18.31 -23.69 -13.29
C GLU A 267 17.88 -23.82 -11.81
N ILE A 268 17.36 -25.01 -11.49
CA ILE A 268 17.32 -25.57 -10.14
C ILE A 268 18.69 -26.19 -9.87
N GLY A 269 19.42 -25.67 -8.88
CA GLY A 269 20.62 -26.29 -8.33
C GLY A 269 20.27 -27.08 -7.07
N ASP A 270 20.41 -28.39 -7.16
CA ASP A 270 20.18 -29.37 -6.10
C ASP A 270 21.22 -29.31 -4.95
N ARG A 271 20.71 -29.55 -3.74
CA ARG A 271 21.26 -30.35 -2.63
C ARG A 271 22.74 -30.18 -2.23
N GLU A 272 22.92 -29.78 -0.97
CA GLU A 272 23.70 -30.60 -0.04
C GLU A 272 23.00 -30.65 1.33
N THR A 273 22.56 -31.86 1.67
CA THR A 273 22.11 -32.26 2.99
C THR A 273 23.33 -32.57 3.84
N ASP A 274 23.44 -31.97 5.03
CA ASP A 274 24.09 -32.67 6.12
C ASP A 274 23.35 -32.43 7.43
N ALA A 275 23.01 -33.54 8.07
CA ALA A 275 22.24 -33.62 9.28
C ALA A 275 23.18 -33.93 10.43
N ASP A 276 23.21 -33.09 11.48
CA ASP A 276 23.59 -33.56 12.80
C ASP A 276 22.77 -32.90 13.92
N ARG A 277 21.70 -33.60 14.28
CA ARG A 277 21.38 -34.03 15.65
C ARG A 277 21.70 -33.07 16.82
N GLY A 278 20.68 -32.30 17.20
CA GLY A 278 20.04 -32.41 18.52
C GLY A 278 20.76 -31.85 19.76
N LYS A 279 20.21 -30.74 20.30
CA LYS A 279 19.88 -30.58 21.73
C LYS A 279 19.13 -29.27 21.98
N GLU A 280 17.89 -29.34 22.42
CA GLU A 280 17.32 -28.32 23.32
C GLU A 280 17.92 -28.52 24.73
N PRO A 281 18.07 -27.45 25.53
CA PRO A 281 17.02 -27.19 26.53
C PRO A 281 16.73 -25.70 26.83
N THR A 282 15.43 -25.42 26.99
CA THR A 282 14.73 -24.60 28.02
C THR A 282 15.44 -23.48 28.81
N ALA A 283 14.80 -22.30 28.78
CA ALA A 283 14.33 -21.44 29.88
C ALA A 283 15.23 -21.02 31.08
N GLY A 284 15.15 -19.72 31.41
CA GLY A 284 15.73 -19.05 32.60
C GLY A 284 16.99 -18.25 32.22
N GLU A 285 17.28 -17.04 32.66
CA GLU A 285 16.73 -16.15 33.69
C GLU A 285 17.46 -14.81 33.45
N PHE A 286 16.74 -13.69 33.35
CA PHE A 286 17.35 -12.37 33.23
C PHE A 286 17.68 -11.87 34.64
N GLU A 287 18.97 -11.84 35.00
CA GLU A 287 19.43 -11.26 36.25
C GLU A 287 20.14 -9.92 36.00
N PHE A 288 19.64 -8.90 36.71
CA PHE A 288 20.08 -7.51 36.73
C PHE A 288 21.24 -7.43 37.74
N VAL A 289 22.42 -6.95 37.35
CA VAL A 289 23.52 -6.71 38.29
C VAL A 289 23.60 -5.21 38.60
N GLU A 290 23.23 -4.90 39.84
CA GLU A 290 23.43 -3.63 40.55
C GLU A 290 24.89 -3.58 41.02
N ASP A 291 25.65 -2.57 40.62
CA ASP A 291 27.04 -2.37 41.07
C ASP A 291 27.04 -1.26 42.14
N ARG A 292 27.29 -1.65 43.39
CA ARG A 292 27.50 -0.75 44.54
C ARG A 292 28.75 -1.18 45.30
N ASP A 293 29.60 -0.18 45.49
CA ASP A 293 30.41 0.12 46.66
C ASP A 293 31.40 -0.96 47.16
N ASP A 294 32.68 -0.73 46.86
CA ASP A 294 33.77 -1.05 47.78
C ASP A 294 34.47 0.26 48.19
N ALA A 295 34.22 0.66 49.43
CA ALA A 295 35.09 1.50 50.23
C ALA A 295 36.29 0.64 50.72
N ASP A 296 37.50 1.19 50.82
CA ASP A 296 37.99 1.70 52.10
C ASP A 296 39.45 2.19 52.04
N ASP A 297 39.67 3.24 52.83
CA ASP A 297 40.85 3.62 53.63
C ASP A 297 42.30 3.55 53.08
N SER A 298 42.93 4.74 53.01
CA SER A 298 44.23 4.93 53.66
C SER A 298 44.51 6.42 54.00
N GLY A 299 44.22 6.79 55.25
CA GLY A 299 45.06 7.55 56.19
C GLY A 299 45.99 8.70 55.77
N ASP A 300 45.66 9.89 56.28
CA ASP A 300 46.39 10.71 57.29
C ASP A 300 47.74 11.43 56.99
N ARG A 301 47.74 12.73 57.34
CA ARG A 301 48.83 13.65 57.76
C ARG A 301 49.99 13.98 56.79
N THR A 302 50.03 15.23 56.31
CA THR A 302 50.75 16.38 56.92
C THR A 302 50.29 17.70 56.35
#